data_AF-A0A2N9LPP2-F1
#
_entry.id   AF-A0A2N9LPP2-F1
#
_cell.length_a   1.000
_cell.length_b   1.000
_cell.length_c   1.000
_cell.angle_alpha   90.00
_cell.angle_beta   90.00
_cell.angle_gamma   90.00
#
_symmetry.space_group_name_H-M   'P 1'
#
loop_
_entity.id
_entity.type
_entity.pdbx_description
1 polymer ?
#
loop_
_entity_poly.entity_id
_entity_poly.type
_entity_poly.pdbx_seq_one_letter_code
_entity_poly.pdbx_strand_id
1 'polypeptide(L)'
;MKSMIPSLLSGFLFFSCAGFSQQSQQNGAPVSAKVKIELVGDSTQTRIVGYGLGFCANLTGDVDCINDAKGGASTRTYYEQGYWAKALADKPDYMLIQFGHNDEESPQHLPRETNLQTEYPANLKRYVQEARAHGIIPILVTPLTRRYYGADGKIHSDLLAHAEAMKKVAEEEHTPLIDLQADSIAYLDTLTEPQANALGITKKDAQGNTVPDKTHLDADGSYVFGRIVAADLGKAVPALARYVRPAAAKLPPNLERTVEILHGAPVKIVLAGDSTVNNGGGWGPGFCALMTPNVDCINLARNGRSSKSYYDEGIWQNVLAQHADYILIQFGHNDMPGKGPARETDPDTTYAANMRRYIDQARAQGARPVIVTSLSRRNYKDGQLVEDLTAYANAARRVADEEQVPAIDLNTQSVRLLKTMTQQQADQFAAVGHPDATGGTALDRTHLNAHGSEVFGRMVADDLARICPELRPDVKGEPSPVNASQTKP
;
A
#
# COMPACT_ATOMS: atom_id res chain seq x y z
N MET A 1 -34.52 -20.39 80.22
CA MET A 1 -34.60 -21.80 80.67
C MET A 1 -34.22 -22.70 79.50
N LYS A 2 -33.32 -23.67 79.74
CA LYS A 2 -33.21 -25.02 79.13
C LYS A 2 -33.50 -25.15 77.62
N SER A 3 -32.48 -25.36 76.79
CA SER A 3 -32.04 -26.67 76.24
C SER A 3 -33.12 -27.47 75.50
N MET A 4 -32.84 -27.89 74.26
CA MET A 4 -32.90 -29.32 73.85
C MET A 4 -32.50 -29.52 72.38
N ILE A 5 -31.61 -30.49 72.18
CA ILE A 5 -31.35 -31.26 70.95
C ILE A 5 -32.17 -32.57 71.09
N PRO A 6 -32.63 -33.21 69.99
CA PRO A 6 -32.01 -34.45 69.48
C PRO A 6 -31.96 -34.48 67.92
N SER A 7 -30.94 -34.96 67.19
CA SER A 7 -30.20 -36.24 67.12
C SER A 7 -31.00 -37.47 66.67
N LEU A 8 -30.70 -37.99 65.47
CA LEU A 8 -30.72 -39.40 64.99
C LEU A 8 -30.00 -39.41 63.61
N LEU A 9 -28.73 -39.84 63.46
CA LEU A 9 -28.23 -41.21 63.11
C LEU A 9 -29.04 -41.91 61.99
N SER A 10 -28.51 -42.53 60.94
CA SER A 10 -27.17 -42.95 60.49
C SER A 10 -27.25 -43.42 59.02
N GLY A 11 -26.14 -43.43 58.27
CA GLY A 11 -26.05 -44.20 57.03
C GLY A 11 -24.90 -43.79 56.11
N PHE A 12 -23.69 -44.29 56.38
CA PHE A 12 -22.53 -44.18 55.49
C PHE A 12 -22.68 -45.12 54.28
N LEU A 13 -22.48 -44.59 53.08
CA LEU A 13 -22.06 -45.33 51.88
C LEU A 13 -21.11 -44.43 51.09
N PHE A 14 -19.82 -44.75 51.14
CA PHE A 14 -18.80 -44.17 50.26
C PHE A 14 -18.92 -44.80 48.88
N PHE A 15 -19.21 -44.00 47.84
CA PHE A 15 -18.80 -44.29 46.47
C PHE A 15 -18.46 -42.98 45.74
N SER A 16 -17.25 -42.97 45.20
CA SER A 16 -16.62 -41.92 44.41
C SER A 16 -17.40 -41.60 43.13
N CYS A 17 -17.65 -40.31 42.86
CA CYS A 17 -17.94 -39.80 41.52
C CYS A 17 -17.26 -38.44 41.30
N ALA A 18 -16.48 -38.39 40.21
CA ALA A 18 -15.85 -37.19 39.68
C ALA A 18 -16.89 -36.11 39.36
N GLY A 19 -16.72 -34.92 39.91
CA GLY A 19 -17.53 -33.75 39.61
C GLY A 19 -17.02 -33.04 38.37
N PHE A 20 -17.80 -33.10 37.29
CA PHE A 20 -17.72 -32.15 36.18
C PHE A 20 -18.10 -30.75 36.70
N SER A 21 -17.15 -29.82 36.73
CA SER A 21 -17.43 -28.40 36.96
C SER A 21 -17.89 -27.76 35.65
N GLN A 22 -19.18 -27.46 35.53
CA GLN A 22 -19.69 -26.51 34.53
C GLN A 22 -19.22 -25.10 34.91
N GLN A 23 -18.16 -24.62 34.24
CA GLN A 23 -17.89 -23.19 34.18
C GLN A 23 -18.92 -22.54 33.25
N SER A 24 -19.68 -21.61 33.81
CA SER A 24 -20.55 -20.69 33.08
C SER A 24 -19.74 -19.95 32.02
N GLN A 25 -20.07 -20.17 30.74
CA GLN A 25 -19.67 -19.30 29.65
C GLN A 25 -20.24 -17.90 29.92
N GLN A 26 -19.35 -16.95 30.22
CA GLN A 26 -19.70 -15.54 30.08
C GLN A 26 -19.86 -15.27 28.59
N ASN A 27 -21.11 -15.16 28.15
CA ASN A 27 -21.46 -14.61 26.86
C ASN A 27 -20.92 -13.18 26.82
N GLY A 28 -19.83 -12.97 26.07
CA GLY A 28 -19.37 -11.64 25.71
C GLY A 28 -20.52 -10.92 25.00
N ALA A 29 -20.84 -9.71 25.47
CA ALA A 29 -21.78 -8.85 24.78
C ALA A 29 -21.36 -8.72 23.30
N PRO A 30 -22.31 -8.70 22.35
CA PRO A 30 -21.98 -8.47 20.95
C PRO A 30 -21.18 -7.16 20.86
N VAL A 31 -19.97 -7.24 20.31
CA VAL A 31 -19.20 -6.05 19.94
C VAL A 31 -20.11 -5.24 19.03
N SER A 32 -20.46 -4.01 19.44
CA SER A 32 -21.22 -3.10 18.59
C SER A 32 -20.54 -3.07 17.22
N ALA A 33 -21.30 -3.28 16.14
CA ALA A 33 -20.74 -3.21 14.80
C ALA A 33 -20.05 -1.86 14.63
N LYS A 34 -18.80 -1.86 14.14
CA LYS A 34 -18.06 -0.64 13.83
C LYS A 34 -18.78 0.11 12.71
N VAL A 35 -18.74 1.44 12.76
CA VAL A 35 -19.19 2.26 11.63
C VAL A 35 -18.15 2.15 10.52
N LYS A 36 -18.59 1.87 9.30
CA LYS A 36 -17.73 1.80 8.12
C LYS A 36 -17.71 3.15 7.41
N ILE A 37 -16.54 3.74 7.28
CA ILE A 37 -16.32 4.97 6.52
C ILE A 37 -15.32 4.68 5.42
N GLU A 38 -15.71 4.91 4.18
CA GLU A 38 -14.89 4.65 3.01
C GLU A 38 -14.49 5.94 2.30
N LEU A 39 -13.21 6.04 1.94
CA LEU A 39 -12.67 7.15 1.15
C LEU A 39 -12.62 6.77 -0.33
N VAL A 40 -13.24 7.57 -1.19
CA VAL A 40 -13.33 7.37 -2.64
C VAL A 40 -12.86 8.63 -3.37
N GLY A 41 -11.75 8.54 -4.11
CA GLY A 41 -11.16 9.74 -4.70
C GLY A 41 -9.88 9.52 -5.48
N ASP A 42 -9.13 10.61 -5.65
CA ASP A 42 -7.87 10.65 -6.39
C ASP A 42 -6.61 10.46 -5.51
N SER A 43 -5.41 10.73 -6.06
CA SER A 43 -4.13 10.55 -5.34
C SER A 43 -4.06 11.32 -4.02
N THR A 44 -4.70 12.48 -3.92
CA THR A 44 -4.65 13.35 -2.73
C THR A 44 -5.49 12.86 -1.56
N GLN A 45 -6.30 11.81 -1.76
CA GLN A 45 -7.05 11.13 -0.71
C GLN A 45 -6.45 9.75 -0.35
N THR A 46 -5.50 9.22 -1.14
CA THR A 46 -4.87 7.90 -0.89
C THR A 46 -4.13 7.83 0.45
N ARG A 47 -3.83 6.60 0.91
CA ARG A 47 -2.99 6.36 2.10
C ARG A 47 -1.52 6.69 1.89
N ILE A 48 -1.04 6.69 0.65
CA ILE A 48 0.41 6.80 0.35
C ILE A 48 0.81 8.27 0.19
N VAL A 49 0.04 9.04 -0.58
CA VAL A 49 0.39 10.41 -0.98
C VAL A 49 -0.75 11.40 -0.81
N GLY A 50 -1.75 11.03 -0.01
CA GLY A 50 -2.93 11.81 0.30
C GLY A 50 -3.21 11.88 1.80
N TYR A 51 -4.29 12.55 2.19
CA TYR A 51 -4.63 12.73 3.60
C TYR A 51 -5.28 11.50 4.24
N GLY A 52 -5.62 10.46 3.47
CA GLY A 52 -6.45 9.37 3.97
C GLY A 52 -5.82 8.58 5.10
N LEU A 53 -4.48 8.49 5.15
CA LEU A 53 -3.76 7.89 6.28
C LEU A 53 -3.99 8.71 7.56
N GLY A 54 -3.77 10.02 7.51
CA GLY A 54 -4.00 10.91 8.64
C GLY A 54 -5.48 11.02 9.04
N PHE A 55 -6.41 10.97 8.08
CA PHE A 55 -7.85 10.97 8.37
C PHE A 55 -8.23 9.75 9.20
N CYS A 56 -7.88 8.54 8.73
CA CYS A 56 -8.17 7.31 9.48
C CYS A 56 -7.50 7.31 10.87
N ALA A 57 -6.28 7.84 10.98
CA ALA A 57 -5.58 7.95 12.27
C ALA A 57 -6.31 8.85 13.28
N ASN A 58 -7.05 9.85 12.79
CA ASN A 58 -7.83 10.79 13.61
C ASN A 58 -9.23 10.27 13.98
N LEU A 59 -9.58 9.04 13.63
CA LEU A 59 -10.81 8.37 14.05
C LEU A 59 -10.57 7.42 15.24
N THR A 60 -11.62 7.19 16.02
CA THR A 60 -11.62 6.22 17.13
C THR A 60 -11.57 4.77 16.62
N GLY A 61 -11.27 3.83 17.51
CA GLY A 61 -11.23 2.39 17.17
C GLY A 61 -12.59 1.79 16.78
N ASP A 62 -13.68 2.53 16.95
CA ASP A 62 -15.05 2.15 16.61
C ASP A 62 -15.41 2.41 15.14
N VAL A 63 -14.47 2.97 14.37
CA VAL A 63 -14.59 3.12 12.91
C VAL A 63 -13.73 2.09 12.20
N ASP A 64 -14.33 1.44 11.22
CA ASP A 64 -13.63 0.72 10.16
C ASP A 64 -13.39 1.69 9.00
N CYS A 65 -12.14 2.16 8.87
CA CYS A 65 -11.77 3.20 7.89
C CYS A 65 -11.15 2.57 6.64
N ILE A 66 -11.94 2.50 5.58
CA ILE A 66 -11.56 1.92 4.29
C ILE A 66 -11.06 3.06 3.39
N ASN A 67 -9.98 2.84 2.65
CA ASN A 67 -9.48 3.85 1.71
C ASN A 67 -9.27 3.21 0.34
N ASP A 68 -10.19 3.54 -0.54
CA ASP A 68 -10.32 3.05 -1.90
C ASP A 68 -10.04 4.14 -2.94
N ALA A 69 -9.47 5.26 -2.49
CA ALA A 69 -9.00 6.31 -3.38
C ALA A 69 -7.90 5.76 -4.30
N LYS A 70 -7.89 6.21 -5.56
CA LYS A 70 -6.99 5.72 -6.58
C LYS A 70 -6.17 6.85 -7.18
N GLY A 71 -4.85 6.74 -7.07
CA GLY A 71 -3.93 7.69 -7.68
C GLY A 71 -4.13 7.83 -9.18
N GLY A 72 -4.20 9.08 -9.66
CA GLY A 72 -4.38 9.42 -11.06
C GLY A 72 -5.81 9.31 -11.60
N ALA A 73 -6.76 8.84 -10.79
CA ALA A 73 -8.16 8.73 -11.18
C ALA A 73 -8.87 10.09 -11.15
N SER A 74 -9.82 10.25 -12.06
CA SER A 74 -10.79 11.35 -12.16
C SER A 74 -12.20 10.80 -11.91
N THR A 75 -13.20 11.67 -11.84
CA THR A 75 -14.61 11.23 -11.75
C THR A 75 -15.01 10.32 -12.90
N ARG A 76 -14.44 10.46 -14.10
CA ARG A 76 -14.68 9.55 -15.24
C ARG A 76 -13.95 8.22 -15.06
N THR A 77 -12.63 8.29 -14.94
CA THR A 77 -11.78 7.09 -14.98
C THR A 77 -11.96 6.21 -13.76
N TYR A 78 -12.33 6.77 -12.60
CA TYR A 78 -12.64 5.98 -11.41
C TYR A 78 -13.84 5.06 -11.63
N TYR A 79 -14.85 5.56 -12.35
CA TYR A 79 -16.04 4.80 -12.74
C TYR A 79 -15.71 3.76 -13.82
N GLU A 80 -15.09 4.19 -14.92
CA GLU A 80 -14.81 3.34 -16.08
C GLU A 80 -13.88 2.16 -15.78
N GLN A 81 -12.95 2.34 -14.83
CA GLN A 81 -12.02 1.30 -14.42
C GLN A 81 -12.61 0.37 -13.35
N GLY A 82 -13.88 0.54 -12.98
CA GLY A 82 -14.59 -0.36 -12.08
C GLY A 82 -14.31 -0.14 -10.58
N TYR A 83 -13.51 0.86 -10.21
CA TYR A 83 -13.23 1.13 -8.79
C TYR A 83 -14.50 1.55 -8.04
N TRP A 84 -15.39 2.30 -8.69
CA TRP A 84 -16.68 2.65 -8.09
C TRP A 84 -17.55 1.43 -7.78
N ALA A 85 -17.62 0.47 -8.70
CA ALA A 85 -18.38 -0.77 -8.48
C ALA A 85 -17.79 -1.60 -7.32
N LYS A 86 -16.47 -1.58 -7.14
CA LYS A 86 -15.79 -2.22 -6.01
C LYS A 86 -16.13 -1.51 -4.70
N ALA A 87 -16.04 -0.17 -4.64
CA ALA A 87 -16.37 0.60 -3.44
C ALA A 87 -17.84 0.39 -3.00
N LEU A 88 -18.79 0.35 -3.94
CA LEU A 88 -20.18 0.00 -3.63
C LEU A 88 -20.34 -1.42 -3.05
N ALA A 89 -19.46 -2.37 -3.45
CA ALA A 89 -19.51 -3.75 -2.98
C ALA A 89 -19.01 -3.92 -1.54
N ASP A 90 -18.20 -2.99 -1.03
CA ASP A 90 -17.69 -2.98 0.35
C ASP A 90 -18.80 -2.65 1.38
N LYS A 91 -19.91 -2.06 0.91
CA LYS A 91 -21.11 -1.68 1.69
C LYS A 91 -20.75 -0.86 2.94
N PRO A 92 -20.08 0.30 2.79
CA PRO A 92 -19.82 1.19 3.92
C PRO A 92 -21.11 1.89 4.38
N ASP A 93 -21.10 2.44 5.60
CA ASP A 93 -22.20 3.29 6.07
C ASP A 93 -22.09 4.70 5.46
N TYR A 94 -20.85 5.20 5.31
CA TYR A 94 -20.54 6.52 4.77
C TYR A 94 -19.45 6.45 3.70
N MET A 95 -19.57 7.29 2.67
CA MET A 95 -18.53 7.48 1.65
C MET A 95 -18.12 8.96 1.58
N LEU A 96 -16.82 9.24 1.78
CA LEU A 96 -16.24 10.56 1.52
C LEU A 96 -15.69 10.57 0.09
N ILE A 97 -16.36 11.31 -0.79
CA ILE A 97 -16.10 11.35 -2.23
C ILE A 97 -15.32 12.63 -2.56
N GLN A 98 -14.09 12.49 -3.04
CA GLN A 98 -13.22 13.62 -3.41
C GLN A 98 -12.57 13.44 -4.79
N PHE A 99 -12.85 14.37 -5.70
CA PHE A 99 -12.20 14.45 -7.02
C PHE A 99 -11.95 15.91 -7.40
N GLY A 100 -11.31 16.14 -8.56
CA GLY A 100 -11.00 17.46 -9.08
C GLY A 100 -9.61 17.56 -9.72
N HIS A 101 -8.58 16.97 -9.09
CA HIS A 101 -7.18 17.17 -9.55
C HIS A 101 -6.90 16.61 -10.94
N ASN A 102 -7.52 15.47 -11.28
CA ASN A 102 -7.34 14.80 -12.56
C ASN A 102 -8.51 15.04 -13.52
N ASP A 103 -9.56 15.70 -13.04
CA ASP A 103 -10.72 16.15 -13.80
C ASP A 103 -10.42 17.45 -14.55
N GLU A 104 -9.55 18.28 -13.97
CA GLU A 104 -9.10 19.55 -14.53
C GLU A 104 -8.57 19.42 -15.96
N GLU A 105 -9.18 20.17 -16.88
CA GLU A 105 -8.77 20.24 -18.28
C GLU A 105 -7.38 20.87 -18.41
N SER A 106 -6.50 20.23 -19.18
CA SER A 106 -5.15 20.70 -19.46
C SER A 106 -4.96 20.90 -20.97
N PRO A 107 -3.92 21.65 -21.40
CA PRO A 107 -3.59 21.76 -22.81
C PRO A 107 -3.30 20.42 -23.50
N GLN A 108 -3.01 19.37 -22.73
CA GLN A 108 -2.70 18.04 -23.24
C GLN A 108 -3.96 17.17 -23.49
N HIS A 109 -5.14 17.60 -23.03
CA HIS A 109 -6.41 16.86 -23.17
C HIS A 109 -6.26 15.37 -22.80
N LEU A 110 -5.75 15.12 -21.60
CA LEU A 110 -5.52 13.76 -21.13
C LEU A 110 -6.84 12.99 -21.06
N PRO A 111 -6.85 11.67 -21.34
CA PRO A 111 -8.08 10.86 -21.35
C PRO A 111 -8.92 10.89 -20.07
N ARG A 112 -8.29 11.28 -18.95
CA ARG A 112 -8.90 11.37 -17.62
C ARG A 112 -9.66 12.68 -17.36
N GLU A 113 -9.40 13.74 -18.11
CA GLU A 113 -9.98 15.06 -17.90
C GLU A 113 -11.48 15.07 -18.20
N THR A 114 -12.25 15.89 -17.48
CA THR A 114 -13.71 15.98 -17.64
C THR A 114 -14.13 17.42 -17.78
N ASN A 115 -15.12 17.68 -18.63
CA ASN A 115 -15.64 19.03 -18.77
C ASN A 115 -16.26 19.53 -17.46
N LEU A 116 -15.76 20.66 -16.96
CA LEU A 116 -16.18 21.24 -15.68
C LEU A 116 -17.66 21.65 -15.63
N GLN A 117 -18.26 22.01 -16.77
CA GLN A 117 -19.64 22.49 -16.80
C GLN A 117 -20.66 21.36 -16.98
N THR A 118 -20.27 20.27 -17.66
CA THR A 118 -21.20 19.20 -18.04
C THR A 118 -20.89 17.87 -17.37
N GLU A 119 -19.67 17.35 -17.51
CA GLU A 119 -19.32 15.99 -17.10
C GLU A 119 -19.01 15.90 -15.61
N TYR A 120 -18.16 16.80 -15.08
CA TYR A 120 -17.73 16.75 -13.69
C TYR A 120 -18.92 16.81 -12.70
N PRO A 121 -19.85 17.79 -12.81
CA PRO A 121 -21.01 17.84 -11.92
C PRO A 121 -21.95 16.64 -12.12
N ALA A 122 -22.14 16.18 -13.36
CA ALA A 122 -22.99 15.02 -13.64
C ALA A 122 -22.42 13.72 -13.04
N ASN A 123 -21.11 13.53 -13.10
CA ASN A 123 -20.45 12.37 -12.49
C ASN A 123 -20.56 12.39 -10.97
N LEU A 124 -20.39 13.56 -10.33
CA LEU A 124 -20.57 13.70 -8.88
C LEU A 124 -22.02 13.38 -8.45
N LYS A 125 -23.02 13.88 -9.19
CA LYS A 125 -24.44 13.54 -8.95
C LYS A 125 -24.68 12.04 -9.07
N ARG A 126 -24.13 11.40 -10.09
CA ARG A 126 -24.22 9.95 -10.27
C ARG A 126 -23.66 9.21 -9.03
N TYR A 127 -22.48 9.58 -8.55
CA TYR A 127 -21.91 8.95 -7.35
C TYR A 127 -22.80 9.11 -6.11
N VAL A 128 -23.33 10.30 -5.87
CA VAL A 128 -24.24 10.57 -4.75
C VAL A 128 -25.51 9.72 -4.86
N GLN A 129 -26.12 9.67 -6.04
CA GLN A 129 -27.37 8.95 -6.28
C GLN A 129 -27.20 7.44 -6.18
N GLU A 130 -26.12 6.89 -6.75
CA GLU A 130 -25.82 5.46 -6.68
C GLU A 130 -25.45 5.02 -5.26
N ALA A 131 -24.66 5.80 -4.52
CA ALA A 131 -24.38 5.52 -3.10
C ALA A 131 -25.68 5.41 -2.29
N ARG A 132 -26.61 6.37 -2.45
CA ARG A 132 -27.92 6.34 -1.77
C ARG A 132 -28.75 5.14 -2.16
N ALA A 133 -28.75 4.75 -3.45
CA ALA A 133 -29.46 3.56 -3.91
C ALA A 133 -28.93 2.27 -3.26
N HIS A 134 -27.66 2.27 -2.82
CA HIS A 134 -27.04 1.19 -2.06
C HIS A 134 -27.18 1.34 -0.53
N GLY A 135 -27.93 2.33 -0.04
CA GLY A 135 -28.12 2.59 1.40
C GLY A 135 -26.92 3.27 2.08
N ILE A 136 -25.99 3.81 1.29
CA ILE A 136 -24.77 4.48 1.76
C ILE A 136 -25.05 5.98 1.87
N ILE A 137 -24.47 6.64 2.89
CA ILE A 137 -24.56 8.09 3.05
C ILE A 137 -23.36 8.77 2.37
N PRO A 138 -23.53 9.43 1.21
CA PRO A 138 -22.44 10.13 0.55
C PRO A 138 -22.12 11.45 1.26
N ILE A 139 -20.85 11.82 1.27
CA ILE A 139 -20.33 13.09 1.78
C ILE A 139 -19.36 13.59 0.73
N LEU A 140 -19.60 14.79 0.18
CA LEU A 140 -18.68 15.39 -0.77
C LEU A 140 -17.56 16.12 -0.03
N VAL A 141 -16.33 16.00 -0.52
CA VAL A 141 -15.16 16.70 0.02
C VAL A 141 -14.53 17.47 -1.12
N THR A 142 -14.49 18.81 -1.04
CA THR A 142 -13.86 19.63 -2.09
C THR A 142 -12.37 19.25 -2.21
N PRO A 143 -11.77 19.33 -3.41
CA PRO A 143 -10.39 18.89 -3.59
C PRO A 143 -9.43 19.68 -2.68
N LEU A 144 -8.40 19.01 -2.17
CA LEU A 144 -7.29 19.65 -1.46
C LEU A 144 -6.58 20.66 -2.38
N THR A 145 -6.22 21.85 -1.89
CA THR A 145 -5.48 22.79 -2.75
C THR A 145 -4.05 22.32 -3.02
N ARG A 146 -3.56 22.57 -4.23
CA ARG A 146 -2.13 22.49 -4.53
C ARG A 146 -1.39 23.63 -3.83
N ARG A 147 -0.12 23.39 -3.50
CA ARG A 147 0.80 24.32 -2.81
C ARG A 147 1.43 25.32 -3.78
N TYR A 148 0.60 25.99 -4.57
CA TYR A 148 1.02 27.05 -5.49
C TYR A 148 0.96 28.40 -4.80
N TYR A 149 2.13 28.93 -4.45
CA TYR A 149 2.26 30.24 -3.83
C TYR A 149 2.44 31.32 -4.90
N GLY A 150 1.70 32.41 -4.76
CA GLY A 150 1.90 33.64 -5.53
C GLY A 150 3.07 34.47 -4.97
N ALA A 151 3.42 35.54 -5.68
CA ALA A 151 4.44 36.50 -5.24
C ALA A 151 4.04 37.25 -3.95
N ASP A 152 2.76 37.22 -3.59
CA ASP A 152 2.18 37.73 -2.33
C ASP A 152 2.39 36.79 -1.13
N GLY A 153 2.97 35.60 -1.36
CA GLY A 153 3.16 34.59 -0.33
C GLY A 153 1.86 33.89 0.09
N LYS A 154 0.85 33.87 -0.77
CA LYS A 154 -0.46 33.23 -0.54
C LYS A 154 -0.77 32.14 -1.55
N ILE A 155 -1.70 31.24 -1.22
CA ILE A 155 -2.13 30.18 -2.11
C ILE A 155 -3.00 30.74 -3.25
N HIS A 156 -2.62 30.38 -4.49
CA HIS A 156 -3.37 30.66 -5.70
C HIS A 156 -3.80 29.32 -6.30
N SER A 157 -5.00 28.88 -5.93
CA SER A 157 -5.49 27.55 -6.29
C SER A 157 -6.11 27.53 -7.69
N ASP A 158 -5.75 26.51 -8.47
CA ASP A 158 -6.32 26.20 -9.78
C ASP A 158 -7.62 25.36 -9.69
N LEU A 159 -7.98 24.91 -8.48
CA LEU A 159 -9.15 24.05 -8.25
C LEU A 159 -10.38 24.78 -7.70
N LEU A 160 -10.35 26.11 -7.60
CA LEU A 160 -11.49 26.89 -7.08
C LEU A 160 -12.79 26.62 -7.85
N ALA A 161 -12.73 26.56 -9.18
CA ALA A 161 -13.92 26.32 -9.99
C ALA A 161 -14.49 24.89 -9.82
N HIS A 162 -13.62 23.89 -9.61
CA HIS A 162 -14.02 22.52 -9.31
C HIS A 162 -14.65 22.40 -7.91
N ALA A 163 -14.10 23.13 -6.92
CA ALA A 163 -14.66 23.19 -5.58
C ALA A 163 -16.05 23.84 -5.59
N GLU A 164 -16.25 24.95 -6.31
CA GLU A 164 -17.57 25.59 -6.43
C GLU A 164 -18.58 24.71 -7.18
N ALA A 165 -18.17 24.01 -8.23
CA ALA A 165 -19.02 23.04 -8.91
C ALA A 165 -19.46 21.91 -7.97
N MET A 166 -18.55 21.38 -7.13
CA MET A 166 -18.88 20.35 -6.14
C MET A 166 -19.81 20.87 -5.05
N LYS A 167 -19.59 22.09 -4.54
CA LYS A 167 -20.48 22.74 -3.57
C LYS A 167 -21.91 22.84 -4.10
N LYS A 168 -22.06 23.26 -5.36
CA LYS A 168 -23.35 23.34 -6.02
C LYS A 168 -24.02 21.96 -6.12
N VAL A 169 -23.28 20.91 -6.47
CA VAL A 169 -23.81 19.54 -6.45
C VAL A 169 -24.24 19.13 -5.04
N ALA A 170 -23.46 19.47 -4.01
CA ALA A 170 -23.81 19.15 -2.63
C ALA A 170 -25.12 19.80 -2.18
N GLU A 171 -25.32 21.07 -2.55
CA GLU A 171 -26.57 21.80 -2.32
C GLU A 171 -27.75 21.17 -3.08
N GLU A 172 -27.61 20.95 -4.39
CA GLU A 172 -28.66 20.39 -5.24
C GLU A 172 -29.08 18.98 -4.79
N GLU A 173 -28.11 18.13 -4.45
CA GLU A 173 -28.35 16.77 -3.97
C GLU A 173 -28.66 16.70 -2.48
N HIS A 174 -28.59 17.82 -1.73
CA HIS A 174 -28.79 17.87 -0.29
C HIS A 174 -27.89 16.85 0.46
N THR A 175 -26.62 16.80 0.10
CA THR A 175 -25.65 15.88 0.72
C THR A 175 -24.64 16.66 1.57
N PRO A 176 -24.16 16.12 2.71
CA PRO A 176 -23.15 16.80 3.51
C PRO A 176 -21.89 17.12 2.69
N LEU A 177 -21.26 18.24 3.03
CA LEU A 177 -20.04 18.74 2.39
C LEU A 177 -18.97 19.04 3.44
N ILE A 178 -17.73 18.66 3.15
CA ILE A 178 -16.51 19.15 3.80
C ILE A 178 -15.78 20.07 2.81
N ASP A 179 -15.57 21.33 3.16
CA ASP A 179 -14.93 22.31 2.28
C ASP A 179 -13.39 22.35 2.44
N LEU A 180 -12.75 21.19 2.22
CA LEU A 180 -11.31 21.04 2.36
C LEU A 180 -10.51 22.01 1.49
N GLN A 181 -11.02 22.43 0.33
CA GLN A 181 -10.39 23.45 -0.50
C GLN A 181 -10.21 24.76 0.28
N ALA A 182 -11.27 25.28 0.90
CA ALA A 182 -11.18 26.52 1.68
C ALA A 182 -10.32 26.35 2.93
N ASP A 183 -10.50 25.25 3.67
CA ASP A 183 -9.76 25.00 4.91
C ASP A 183 -8.27 24.76 4.68
N SER A 184 -7.91 24.09 3.58
CA SER A 184 -6.50 23.87 3.21
C SER A 184 -5.82 25.15 2.74
N ILE A 185 -6.50 26.01 1.97
CA ILE A 185 -6.00 27.35 1.63
C ILE A 185 -5.76 28.16 2.91
N ALA A 186 -6.75 28.20 3.81
CA ALA A 186 -6.65 28.97 5.06
C ALA A 186 -5.48 28.50 5.93
N TYR A 187 -5.27 27.18 6.05
CA TYR A 187 -4.15 26.62 6.78
C TYR A 187 -2.80 26.97 6.12
N LEU A 188 -2.68 26.73 4.82
CA LEU A 188 -1.43 26.97 4.09
C LEU A 188 -1.05 28.46 4.05
N ASP A 189 -2.02 29.38 4.02
CA ASP A 189 -1.77 30.82 4.07
C ASP A 189 -1.15 31.31 5.40
N THR A 190 -1.11 30.46 6.42
CA THR A 190 -0.38 30.71 7.68
C THR A 190 1.10 30.33 7.59
N LEU A 191 1.50 29.59 6.55
CA LEU A 191 2.83 29.06 6.34
C LEU A 191 3.56 29.82 5.22
N THR A 192 4.88 29.86 5.32
CA THR A 192 5.73 30.20 4.18
C THR A 192 5.76 29.05 3.16
N GLU A 193 6.08 29.35 1.90
CA GLU A 193 6.17 28.33 0.85
C GLU A 193 7.11 27.16 1.23
N PRO A 194 8.32 27.37 1.79
CA PRO A 194 9.17 26.26 2.23
C PRO A 194 8.53 25.39 3.32
N GLN A 195 7.82 25.99 4.29
CA GLN A 195 7.12 25.24 5.33
C GLN A 195 5.96 24.43 4.76
N ALA A 196 5.20 24.97 3.81
CA ALA A 196 4.15 24.24 3.12
C ALA A 196 4.71 23.08 2.28
N ASN A 197 5.84 23.30 1.59
CA ASN A 197 6.48 22.26 0.78
C ASN A 197 6.99 21.08 1.62
N ALA A 198 7.31 21.32 2.89
CA ALA A 198 7.72 20.28 3.84
C ALA A 198 6.57 19.40 4.35
N LEU A 199 5.33 19.61 3.84
CA LEU A 199 4.17 18.73 4.06
C LEU A 199 3.93 17.81 2.86
N GLY A 200 4.89 17.71 1.94
CA GLY A 200 4.75 17.07 0.65
C GLY A 200 5.95 16.25 0.27
N ILE A 201 5.71 15.23 -0.55
CA ILE A 201 6.79 14.43 -1.15
C ILE A 201 7.57 15.27 -2.17
N THR A 202 8.65 14.69 -2.68
CA THR A 202 9.41 15.27 -3.78
C THR A 202 9.23 14.50 -5.08
N LYS A 203 9.63 15.11 -6.18
CA LYS A 203 9.73 14.51 -7.51
C LYS A 203 11.04 14.91 -8.16
N LYS A 204 11.37 14.26 -9.26
CA LYS A 204 12.50 14.63 -10.09
C LYS A 204 12.00 15.58 -11.21
N ASP A 205 12.81 16.59 -11.56
CA ASP A 205 12.55 17.48 -12.69
C ASP A 205 13.16 16.94 -13.99
N ALA A 206 12.96 17.62 -15.11
CA ALA A 206 13.49 17.20 -16.41
C ALA A 206 15.04 17.11 -16.46
N GLN A 207 15.72 17.70 -15.48
CA GLN A 207 17.18 17.67 -15.31
C GLN A 207 17.61 16.62 -14.27
N GLY A 208 16.68 15.90 -13.65
CA GLY A 208 16.92 14.90 -12.62
C GLY A 208 17.16 15.46 -11.22
N ASN A 209 16.92 16.76 -10.99
CA ASN A 209 17.01 17.35 -9.66
C ASN A 209 15.79 16.98 -8.81
N THR A 210 16.00 16.77 -7.51
CA THR A 210 14.90 16.60 -6.56
C THR A 210 14.25 17.95 -6.29
N VAL A 211 12.95 18.08 -6.60
CA VAL A 211 12.14 19.29 -6.38
C VAL A 211 10.86 18.95 -5.62
N PRO A 212 10.21 19.90 -4.93
CA PRO A 212 8.94 19.65 -4.25
C PRO A 212 7.85 19.17 -5.21
N ASP A 213 7.11 18.14 -4.82
CA ASP A 213 5.79 17.87 -5.38
C ASP A 213 4.80 18.81 -4.68
N LYS A 214 4.02 19.55 -5.47
CA LYS A 214 3.09 20.57 -4.97
C LYS A 214 1.67 20.04 -4.75
N THR A 215 1.40 18.79 -5.12
CA THR A 215 0.08 18.14 -5.04
C THR A 215 0.07 17.11 -3.93
N HIS A 216 1.07 16.23 -3.91
CA HIS A 216 1.08 15.03 -3.09
C HIS A 216 1.65 15.26 -1.69
N LEU A 217 1.05 14.63 -0.68
CA LEU A 217 1.42 14.78 0.72
C LEU A 217 2.45 13.72 1.14
N ASP A 218 3.32 14.07 2.08
CA ASP A 218 4.06 13.09 2.88
C ASP A 218 3.24 12.67 4.12
N ALA A 219 3.85 11.96 5.06
CA ALA A 219 3.15 11.48 6.25
C ALA A 219 2.72 12.62 7.20
N ASP A 220 3.53 13.67 7.34
CA ASP A 220 3.17 14.85 8.16
C ASP A 220 2.02 15.62 7.52
N GLY A 221 2.11 15.91 6.23
CA GLY A 221 1.03 16.52 5.46
C GLY A 221 -0.25 15.70 5.54
N SER A 222 -0.15 14.37 5.44
CA SER A 222 -1.29 13.48 5.57
C SER A 222 -2.00 13.65 6.92
N TYR A 223 -1.25 13.72 8.02
CA TYR A 223 -1.79 13.90 9.37
C TYR A 223 -2.41 15.29 9.58
N VAL A 224 -1.79 16.34 9.02
CA VAL A 224 -2.31 17.71 9.07
C VAL A 224 -3.66 17.81 8.35
N PHE A 225 -3.71 17.49 7.05
CA PHE A 225 -4.94 17.63 6.27
C PHE A 225 -5.97 16.57 6.66
N GLY A 226 -5.53 15.38 7.07
CA GLY A 226 -6.40 14.33 7.58
C GLY A 226 -7.11 14.73 8.86
N ARG A 227 -6.44 15.50 9.74
CA ARG A 227 -7.07 16.09 10.93
C ARG A 227 -8.13 17.12 10.57
N ILE A 228 -7.85 17.99 9.60
CA ILE A 228 -8.82 18.99 9.10
C ILE A 228 -10.09 18.26 8.65
N VAL A 229 -9.96 17.31 7.71
CA VAL A 229 -11.09 16.53 7.19
C VAL A 229 -11.84 15.78 8.30
N ALA A 230 -11.14 15.15 9.24
CA ALA A 230 -11.80 14.44 10.34
C ALA A 230 -12.58 15.38 11.27
N ALA A 231 -12.02 16.56 11.58
CA ALA A 231 -12.72 17.55 12.40
C ALA A 231 -13.97 18.10 11.69
N ASP A 232 -13.87 18.37 10.39
CA ASP A 232 -14.97 18.91 9.60
C ASP A 232 -16.04 17.86 9.30
N LEU A 233 -15.67 16.58 9.20
CA LEU A 233 -16.63 15.48 9.17
C LEU A 233 -17.55 15.50 10.39
N GLY A 234 -17.00 15.71 11.59
CA GLY A 234 -17.80 15.81 12.82
C GLY A 234 -18.75 17.00 12.84
N LYS A 235 -18.43 18.08 12.10
CA LYS A 235 -19.30 19.26 11.96
C LYS A 235 -20.39 19.02 10.89
N ALA A 236 -20.00 18.50 9.73
CA ALA A 236 -20.88 18.24 8.59
C ALA A 236 -21.87 17.11 8.88
N VAL A 237 -21.47 16.12 9.67
CA VAL A 237 -22.31 14.99 10.08
C VAL A 237 -22.21 14.83 11.60
N PRO A 238 -23.05 15.53 12.39
CA PRO A 238 -22.97 15.51 13.86
C PRO A 238 -23.05 14.11 14.49
N ALA A 239 -23.72 13.16 13.85
CA ALA A 239 -23.76 11.76 14.29
C ALA A 239 -22.37 11.09 14.31
N LEU A 240 -21.42 11.59 13.51
CA LEU A 240 -20.05 11.09 13.42
C LEU A 240 -19.07 11.82 14.36
N ALA A 241 -19.47 12.93 14.98
CA ALA A 241 -18.59 13.73 15.84
C ALA A 241 -17.94 12.91 16.97
N ARG A 242 -18.67 11.95 17.56
CA ARG A 242 -18.18 11.07 18.62
C ARG A 242 -17.06 10.13 18.18
N TYR A 243 -16.93 9.87 16.87
CA TYR A 243 -15.91 8.99 16.32
C TYR A 243 -14.64 9.73 15.93
N VAL A 244 -14.64 11.06 15.98
CA VAL A 244 -13.45 11.89 15.76
C VAL A 244 -12.68 11.98 17.07
N ARG A 245 -11.38 11.72 17.05
CA ARG A 245 -10.54 11.85 18.25
C ARG A 245 -10.57 13.30 18.76
N PRO A 246 -10.67 13.52 20.09
CA PRO A 246 -10.67 14.87 20.63
C PRO A 246 -9.35 15.59 20.36
N ALA A 247 -8.22 14.90 20.57
CA ALA A 247 -6.89 15.37 20.23
C ALA A 247 -6.46 14.85 18.84
N ALA A 248 -5.62 15.63 18.15
CA ALA A 248 -5.02 15.20 16.90
C ALA A 248 -4.19 13.92 17.11
N ALA A 249 -4.28 12.99 16.15
CA ALA A 249 -3.43 11.82 16.12
C ALA A 249 -1.96 12.23 16.01
N LYS A 250 -1.09 11.50 16.70
CA LYS A 250 0.37 11.68 16.59
C LYS A 250 0.90 10.74 15.53
N LEU A 251 1.88 11.21 14.76
CA LEU A 251 2.60 10.37 13.82
C LEU A 251 3.33 9.27 14.61
N PRO A 252 3.19 7.99 14.25
CA PRO A 252 3.91 6.91 14.91
C PRO A 252 5.39 6.92 14.48
N PRO A 253 6.31 6.39 15.31
CA PRO A 253 7.76 6.48 15.07
C PRO A 253 8.22 5.94 13.71
N ASN A 254 7.57 4.87 13.22
CA ASN A 254 7.91 4.30 11.91
C ASN A 254 7.54 5.22 10.74
N LEU A 255 6.57 6.12 10.90
CA LEU A 255 6.23 7.13 9.90
C LEU A 255 7.02 8.43 10.11
N GLU A 256 7.33 8.81 11.34
CA GLU A 256 8.32 9.89 11.62
C GLU A 256 9.64 9.57 10.90
N ARG A 257 10.08 8.32 10.98
CA ARG A 257 11.27 7.84 10.26
C ARG A 257 11.18 8.01 8.74
N THR A 258 9.99 7.84 8.14
CA THR A 258 9.81 8.04 6.69
C THR A 258 9.94 9.50 6.28
N VAL A 259 9.50 10.42 7.14
CA VAL A 259 9.66 11.86 6.95
C VAL A 259 11.14 12.24 7.04
N GLU A 260 11.86 11.72 8.05
CA GLU A 260 13.32 11.93 8.15
C GLU A 260 14.06 11.47 6.89
N ILE A 261 13.73 10.28 6.38
CA ILE A 261 14.33 9.72 5.15
C ILE A 261 14.03 10.60 3.94
N LEU A 262 12.78 11.03 3.76
CA LEU A 262 12.40 11.95 2.69
C LEU A 262 13.21 13.26 2.73
N HIS A 263 13.56 13.73 3.93
CA HIS A 263 14.40 14.91 4.16
C HIS A 263 15.91 14.62 4.21
N GLY A 264 16.34 13.46 3.72
CA GLY A 264 17.74 13.15 3.47
C GLY A 264 18.47 12.47 4.63
N ALA A 265 17.75 11.91 5.60
CA ALA A 265 18.38 11.01 6.56
C ALA A 265 18.93 9.76 5.85
N PRO A 266 20.08 9.19 6.28
CA PRO A 266 20.57 7.93 5.75
C PRO A 266 19.55 6.81 5.93
N VAL A 267 19.45 5.91 4.96
CA VAL A 267 18.48 4.82 4.98
C VAL A 267 19.15 3.47 4.74
N LYS A 268 18.72 2.44 5.46
CA LYS A 268 19.18 1.07 5.26
C LYS A 268 18.10 0.19 4.64
N ILE A 269 18.42 -0.41 3.50
CA ILE A 269 17.55 -1.33 2.78
C ILE A 269 18.18 -2.72 2.77
N VAL A 270 17.46 -3.73 3.26
CA VAL A 270 17.91 -5.13 3.22
C VAL A 270 17.07 -5.93 2.24
N LEU A 271 17.74 -6.71 1.39
CA LEU A 271 17.08 -7.64 0.47
C LEU A 271 17.13 -9.06 1.05
N ALA A 272 15.96 -9.70 1.16
CA ALA A 272 15.78 -11.07 1.59
C ALA A 272 15.13 -11.89 0.47
N GLY A 273 15.73 -13.02 0.12
CA GLY A 273 15.17 -13.87 -0.92
C GLY A 273 16.05 -15.02 -1.36
N ASP A 274 15.69 -15.56 -2.53
CA ASP A 274 16.36 -16.71 -3.16
C ASP A 274 17.49 -16.31 -4.13
N SER A 275 17.91 -17.24 -4.98
CA SER A 275 18.97 -17.02 -5.97
C SER A 275 18.64 -15.96 -7.03
N THR A 276 17.36 -15.63 -7.22
CA THR A 276 16.92 -14.63 -8.18
C THR A 276 16.91 -13.20 -7.62
N VAL A 277 17.24 -13.06 -6.32
CA VAL A 277 17.53 -11.77 -5.65
C VAL A 277 19.02 -11.61 -5.40
N ASN A 278 19.74 -12.71 -5.17
CA ASN A 278 21.11 -12.70 -4.65
C ASN A 278 22.15 -12.03 -5.57
N ASN A 279 23.37 -11.88 -5.04
CA ASN A 279 24.47 -11.23 -5.76
C ASN A 279 25.01 -12.03 -6.96
N GLY A 280 24.79 -13.35 -7.02
CA GLY A 280 25.38 -14.23 -8.03
C GLY A 280 24.51 -14.47 -9.26
N GLY A 281 23.21 -14.20 -9.19
CA GLY A 281 22.27 -14.49 -10.27
C GLY A 281 20.93 -13.78 -10.15
N GLY A 282 20.84 -12.74 -9.32
CA GLY A 282 19.59 -12.03 -9.06
C GLY A 282 19.56 -10.57 -9.47
N TRP A 283 18.41 -9.94 -9.28
CA TRP A 283 18.20 -8.51 -9.56
C TRP A 283 18.79 -7.59 -8.50
N GLY A 284 19.15 -8.12 -7.31
CA GLY A 284 19.60 -7.33 -6.17
C GLY A 284 20.80 -6.41 -6.47
N PRO A 285 21.87 -6.87 -7.15
CA PRO A 285 22.97 -6.00 -7.55
C PRO A 285 22.54 -4.82 -8.43
N GLY A 286 21.72 -5.06 -9.46
CA GLY A 286 21.20 -4.01 -10.33
C GLY A 286 20.33 -3.00 -9.58
N PHE A 287 19.50 -3.48 -8.63
CA PHE A 287 18.75 -2.59 -7.74
C PHE A 287 19.66 -1.75 -6.84
N CYS A 288 20.61 -2.36 -6.12
CA CYS A 288 21.50 -1.61 -5.22
C CYS A 288 22.37 -0.60 -5.97
N ALA A 289 22.78 -0.88 -7.21
CA ALA A 289 23.53 0.06 -8.05
C ALA A 289 22.76 1.36 -8.37
N LEU A 290 21.43 1.29 -8.37
CA LEU A 290 20.54 2.42 -8.60
C LEU A 290 20.29 3.27 -7.36
N MET A 291 20.75 2.87 -6.18
CA MET A 291 20.59 3.66 -4.97
C MET A 291 21.69 4.74 -4.85
N THR A 292 21.36 5.92 -4.35
CA THR A 292 22.35 6.96 -4.01
C THR A 292 23.28 6.50 -2.87
N PRO A 293 24.41 7.18 -2.64
CA PRO A 293 25.26 6.89 -1.48
C PRO A 293 24.60 7.10 -0.11
N ASN A 294 23.40 7.70 -0.05
CA ASN A 294 22.63 7.85 1.18
C ASN A 294 21.98 6.52 1.64
N VAL A 295 21.94 5.53 0.75
CA VAL A 295 21.33 4.22 1.00
C VAL A 295 22.41 3.17 1.29
N ASP A 296 22.33 2.54 2.44
CA ASP A 296 23.04 1.29 2.73
C ASP A 296 22.20 0.10 2.24
N CYS A 297 22.54 -0.41 1.04
CA CYS A 297 21.83 -1.51 0.39
C CYS A 297 22.53 -2.85 0.64
N ILE A 298 21.94 -3.69 1.49
CA ILE A 298 22.52 -4.96 1.93
C ILE A 298 21.72 -6.13 1.34
N ASN A 299 22.35 -6.91 0.47
CA ASN A 299 21.72 -8.11 -0.10
C ASN A 299 22.05 -9.37 0.71
N LEU A 300 21.07 -9.86 1.48
CA LEU A 300 21.16 -11.07 2.29
C LEU A 300 20.40 -12.26 1.67
N ALA A 301 19.98 -12.16 0.41
CA ALA A 301 19.42 -13.30 -0.31
C ALA A 301 20.43 -14.44 -0.47
N ARG A 302 19.92 -15.68 -0.56
CA ARG A 302 20.74 -16.90 -0.56
C ARG A 302 20.27 -17.90 -1.61
N ASN A 303 21.23 -18.48 -2.32
CA ASN A 303 20.98 -19.44 -3.38
C ASN A 303 20.20 -20.66 -2.89
N GLY A 304 19.22 -21.10 -3.68
CA GLY A 304 18.48 -22.34 -3.45
C GLY A 304 17.54 -22.35 -2.25
N ARG A 305 17.34 -21.20 -1.56
CA ARG A 305 16.45 -21.10 -0.39
C ARG A 305 15.01 -20.83 -0.82
N SER A 306 14.06 -21.38 -0.07
CA SER A 306 12.64 -21.10 -0.17
C SER A 306 12.17 -20.21 0.98
N SER A 307 10.91 -19.78 0.96
CA SER A 307 10.31 -19.06 2.10
C SER A 307 10.39 -19.85 3.41
N LYS A 308 10.42 -21.19 3.33
CA LYS A 308 10.57 -22.10 4.48
C LYS A 308 12.02 -22.25 4.91
N SER A 309 12.89 -22.69 3.98
CA SER A 309 14.26 -23.05 4.36
C SER A 309 15.10 -21.83 4.76
N TYR A 310 14.80 -20.65 4.22
CA TYR A 310 15.45 -19.40 4.64
C TYR A 310 15.24 -19.10 6.14
N TYR A 311 14.06 -19.44 6.67
CA TYR A 311 13.77 -19.32 8.09
C TYR A 311 14.40 -20.45 8.89
N ASP A 312 14.19 -21.70 8.47
CA ASP A 312 14.64 -22.89 9.21
C ASP A 312 16.16 -22.94 9.37
N GLU A 313 16.91 -22.43 8.40
CA GLU A 313 18.38 -22.35 8.43
C GLU A 313 18.92 -21.15 9.22
N GLY A 314 18.05 -20.34 9.84
CA GLY A 314 18.47 -19.20 10.65
C GLY A 314 18.93 -17.97 9.86
N ILE A 315 18.68 -17.91 8.56
CA ILE A 315 19.19 -16.84 7.69
C ILE A 315 18.43 -15.53 7.95
N TRP A 316 17.12 -15.63 8.19
CA TRP A 316 16.27 -14.48 8.51
C TRP A 316 16.73 -13.69 9.75
N GLN A 317 17.33 -14.35 10.73
CA GLN A 317 17.85 -13.69 11.93
C GLN A 317 19.00 -12.73 11.57
N ASN A 318 19.77 -13.02 10.52
CA ASN A 318 20.80 -12.09 10.03
C ASN A 318 20.20 -10.86 9.38
N VAL A 319 19.01 -10.97 8.77
CA VAL A 319 18.24 -9.84 8.22
C VAL A 319 17.76 -8.94 9.36
N LEU A 320 17.15 -9.51 10.40
CA LEU A 320 16.69 -8.75 11.56
C LEU A 320 17.84 -8.04 12.28
N ALA A 321 19.02 -8.68 12.36
CA ALA A 321 20.22 -8.11 12.98
C ALA A 321 20.76 -6.87 12.25
N GLN A 322 20.29 -6.56 11.03
CA GLN A 322 20.71 -5.35 10.32
C GLN A 322 20.03 -4.08 10.83
N HIS A 323 18.91 -4.21 11.56
CA HIS A 323 18.07 -3.07 11.95
C HIS A 323 17.76 -2.16 10.75
N ALA A 324 17.23 -2.77 9.68
CA ALA A 324 16.93 -2.07 8.44
C ALA A 324 15.71 -1.15 8.59
N ASP A 325 15.69 -0.05 7.84
CA ASP A 325 14.50 0.77 7.67
C ASP A 325 13.49 0.08 6.75
N TYR A 326 13.98 -0.58 5.69
CA TYR A 326 13.17 -1.34 4.73
C TYR A 326 13.72 -2.75 4.52
N ILE A 327 12.81 -3.72 4.38
CA ILE A 327 13.16 -5.09 4.02
C ILE A 327 12.34 -5.51 2.79
N LEU A 328 13.01 -5.72 1.66
CA LEU A 328 12.39 -6.26 0.44
C LEU A 328 12.45 -7.79 0.49
N ILE A 329 11.30 -8.44 0.42
CA ILE A 329 11.16 -9.89 0.63
C ILE A 329 10.61 -10.56 -0.63
N GLN A 330 11.37 -11.48 -1.23
CA GLN A 330 10.97 -12.25 -2.40
C GLN A 330 11.29 -13.75 -2.25
N PHE A 331 10.26 -14.59 -2.38
CA PHE A 331 10.40 -16.04 -2.49
C PHE A 331 9.39 -16.62 -3.49
N GLY A 332 9.57 -17.88 -3.87
CA GLY A 332 8.68 -18.59 -4.81
C GLY A 332 9.40 -19.64 -5.65
N HIS A 333 10.61 -19.37 -6.15
CA HIS A 333 11.28 -20.29 -7.09
C HIS A 333 11.59 -21.66 -6.49
N ASN A 334 12.00 -21.68 -5.22
CA ASN A 334 12.37 -22.90 -4.49
C ASN A 334 11.26 -23.43 -3.59
N ASP A 335 10.13 -22.72 -3.54
CA ASP A 335 8.92 -23.13 -2.85
C ASP A 335 8.09 -24.11 -3.69
N MET A 336 8.20 -24.01 -5.02
CA MET A 336 7.50 -24.86 -5.99
C MET A 336 7.75 -26.37 -5.78
N PRO A 337 6.77 -27.24 -6.13
CA PRO A 337 6.94 -28.69 -6.12
C PRO A 337 8.19 -29.16 -6.91
N GLY A 338 8.82 -30.23 -6.45
CA GLY A 338 10.04 -30.81 -7.05
C GLY A 338 11.37 -30.29 -6.48
N LYS A 339 11.36 -29.55 -5.37
CA LYS A 339 12.53 -28.99 -4.66
C LYS A 339 12.92 -29.77 -3.39
N GLY A 340 12.11 -30.74 -2.99
CA GLY A 340 12.26 -31.58 -1.80
C GLY A 340 11.56 -31.00 -0.56
N PRO A 341 11.22 -31.85 0.42
CA PRO A 341 10.39 -31.49 1.58
C PRO A 341 11.01 -30.42 2.50
N ALA A 342 12.33 -30.22 2.44
CA ALA A 342 12.99 -29.17 3.20
C ALA A 342 12.67 -27.75 2.68
N ARG A 343 12.28 -27.63 1.40
CA ARG A 343 12.10 -26.36 0.70
C ARG A 343 10.68 -26.12 0.21
N GLU A 344 10.03 -27.16 -0.30
CA GLU A 344 8.68 -27.05 -0.88
C GLU A 344 7.67 -26.50 0.13
N THR A 345 6.79 -25.63 -0.36
CA THR A 345 5.64 -25.12 0.38
C THR A 345 4.39 -25.22 -0.49
N ASP A 346 3.24 -24.89 0.09
CA ASP A 346 1.98 -24.75 -0.60
C ASP A 346 1.63 -23.24 -0.65
N PRO A 347 1.31 -22.67 -1.83
CA PRO A 347 1.13 -21.23 -2.01
C PRO A 347 0.02 -20.65 -1.14
N ASP A 348 -1.06 -21.41 -0.92
CA ASP A 348 -2.24 -20.93 -0.20
C ASP A 348 -2.15 -21.10 1.32
N THR A 349 -1.30 -22.01 1.78
CA THR A 349 -1.14 -22.30 3.21
C THR A 349 0.26 -21.93 3.74
N THR A 350 1.24 -22.82 3.58
CA THR A 350 2.54 -22.71 4.26
C THR A 350 3.41 -21.58 3.70
N TYR A 351 3.37 -21.30 2.39
CA TYR A 351 4.03 -20.13 1.82
C TYR A 351 3.45 -18.85 2.40
N ALA A 352 2.12 -18.70 2.36
CA ALA A 352 1.44 -17.53 2.88
C ALA A 352 1.73 -17.31 4.38
N ALA A 353 1.75 -18.37 5.19
CA ALA A 353 2.13 -18.32 6.59
C ALA A 353 3.60 -17.86 6.78
N ASN A 354 4.53 -18.32 5.95
CA ASN A 354 5.93 -17.88 6.00
C ASN A 354 6.07 -16.40 5.66
N MET A 355 5.39 -15.92 4.61
CA MET A 355 5.44 -14.53 4.20
C MET A 355 4.88 -13.59 5.28
N ARG A 356 3.74 -13.94 5.90
CA ARG A 356 3.18 -13.18 7.06
C ARG A 356 4.16 -13.13 8.23
N ARG A 357 4.80 -14.25 8.56
CA ARG A 357 5.82 -14.29 9.62
C ARG A 357 6.99 -13.34 9.36
N TYR A 358 7.45 -13.21 8.12
CA TYR A 358 8.52 -12.25 7.80
C TYR A 358 8.04 -10.80 7.93
N ILE A 359 6.82 -10.50 7.48
CA ILE A 359 6.19 -9.19 7.63
C ILE A 359 6.07 -8.80 9.12
N ASP A 360 5.54 -9.69 9.94
CA ASP A 360 5.33 -9.46 11.38
C ASP A 360 6.65 -9.20 12.10
N GLN A 361 7.67 -10.00 11.82
CA GLN A 361 8.98 -9.85 12.46
C GLN A 361 9.73 -8.60 11.98
N ALA A 362 9.58 -8.21 10.71
CA ALA A 362 10.09 -6.94 10.20
C ALA A 362 9.45 -5.75 10.94
N ARG A 363 8.12 -5.74 11.04
CA ARG A 363 7.36 -4.72 11.78
C ARG A 363 7.76 -4.63 13.24
N ALA A 364 7.94 -5.78 13.90
CA ALA A 364 8.36 -5.84 15.30
C ALA A 364 9.76 -5.23 15.54
N GLN A 365 10.62 -5.18 14.51
CA GLN A 365 11.91 -4.49 14.54
C GLN A 365 11.84 -3.02 14.10
N GLY A 366 10.65 -2.51 13.80
CA GLY A 366 10.45 -1.15 13.28
C GLY A 366 10.73 -0.99 11.77
N ALA A 367 11.08 -2.07 11.07
CA ALA A 367 11.31 -2.03 9.64
C ALA A 367 9.97 -2.01 8.86
N ARG A 368 9.99 -1.40 7.67
CA ARG A 368 8.89 -1.44 6.70
C ARG A 368 9.11 -2.59 5.71
N PRO A 369 8.32 -3.68 5.78
CA PRO A 369 8.42 -4.76 4.81
C PRO A 369 7.82 -4.34 3.46
N VAL A 370 8.47 -4.74 2.38
CA VAL A 370 8.00 -4.60 1.00
C VAL A 370 8.03 -5.98 0.35
N ILE A 371 6.90 -6.45 -0.15
CA ILE A 371 6.82 -7.74 -0.83
C ILE A 371 7.22 -7.55 -2.29
N VAL A 372 8.09 -8.41 -2.81
CA VAL A 372 8.43 -8.45 -4.23
C VAL A 372 8.05 -9.84 -4.74
N THR A 373 7.21 -9.89 -5.78
CA THR A 373 6.84 -11.18 -6.39
C THR A 373 8.05 -11.74 -7.16
N SER A 374 8.21 -13.06 -7.17
CA SER A 374 9.29 -13.70 -7.93
C SER A 374 9.19 -13.43 -9.43
N LEU A 375 10.25 -12.93 -10.07
CA LEU A 375 10.27 -12.74 -11.52
C LEU A 375 10.02 -14.05 -12.28
N SER A 376 9.51 -13.95 -13.51
CA SER A 376 9.34 -15.09 -14.40
C SER A 376 10.69 -15.68 -14.84
N ARG A 377 10.71 -17.01 -15.01
CA ARG A 377 11.77 -17.69 -15.76
C ARG A 377 11.69 -17.33 -17.24
N ARG A 378 12.81 -17.46 -17.95
CA ARG A 378 12.89 -17.22 -19.40
C ARG A 378 12.73 -18.51 -20.19
N ASN A 379 11.75 -19.34 -19.84
CA ASN A 379 11.48 -20.60 -20.53
C ASN A 379 10.32 -20.44 -21.51
N TYR A 380 10.49 -20.89 -22.74
CA TYR A 380 9.45 -20.86 -23.76
C TYR A 380 9.13 -22.27 -24.24
N LYS A 381 7.85 -22.51 -24.51
CA LYS A 381 7.33 -23.72 -25.15
C LYS A 381 6.47 -23.31 -26.33
N ASP A 382 6.74 -23.86 -27.50
CA ASP A 382 6.00 -23.54 -28.74
C ASP A 382 5.94 -22.03 -29.03
N GLY A 383 7.03 -21.31 -28.73
CA GLY A 383 7.15 -19.86 -28.90
C GLY A 383 6.44 -19.02 -27.84
N GLN A 384 5.78 -19.63 -26.86
CA GLN A 384 5.06 -18.96 -25.79
C GLN A 384 5.82 -19.05 -24.46
N LEU A 385 5.79 -17.97 -23.67
CA LEU A 385 6.40 -17.94 -22.34
C LEU A 385 5.70 -18.94 -21.41
N VAL A 386 6.48 -19.69 -20.64
CA VAL A 386 5.98 -20.58 -19.59
C VAL A 386 5.87 -19.81 -18.27
N GLU A 387 4.65 -19.64 -17.77
CA GLU A 387 4.34 -18.88 -16.54
C GLU A 387 4.16 -19.82 -15.34
N ASP A 388 5.24 -20.47 -14.90
CA ASP A 388 5.21 -21.52 -13.87
C ASP A 388 5.20 -21.00 -12.41
N LEU A 389 5.27 -19.69 -12.21
CA LEU A 389 5.29 -19.04 -10.89
C LEU A 389 3.98 -18.35 -10.49
N THR A 390 2.95 -18.39 -11.35
CA THR A 390 1.71 -17.63 -11.17
C THR A 390 1.05 -17.87 -9.81
N ALA A 391 1.02 -19.12 -9.32
CA ALA A 391 0.42 -19.45 -8.03
C ALA A 391 1.13 -18.76 -6.85
N TYR A 392 2.47 -18.75 -6.84
CA TYR A 392 3.26 -18.11 -5.79
C TYR A 392 3.25 -16.59 -5.91
N ALA A 393 3.27 -16.04 -7.12
CA ALA A 393 3.12 -14.60 -7.34
C ALA A 393 1.74 -14.10 -6.88
N ASN A 394 0.66 -14.86 -7.16
CA ASN A 394 -0.68 -14.58 -6.65
C ASN A 394 -0.74 -14.64 -5.13
N ALA A 395 -0.11 -15.66 -4.51
CA ALA A 395 -0.07 -15.77 -3.06
C ALA A 395 0.69 -14.60 -2.41
N ALA A 396 1.82 -14.18 -2.98
CA ALA A 396 2.58 -13.03 -2.50
C ALA A 396 1.78 -11.72 -2.61
N ARG A 397 1.10 -11.48 -3.74
CA ARG A 397 0.18 -10.34 -3.91
C ARG A 397 -0.93 -10.35 -2.85
N ARG A 398 -1.62 -11.49 -2.71
CA ARG A 398 -2.70 -11.65 -1.73
C ARG A 398 -2.22 -11.38 -0.30
N VAL A 399 -1.08 -11.94 0.10
CA VAL A 399 -0.52 -11.68 1.44
C VAL A 399 -0.18 -10.20 1.60
N ALA A 400 0.39 -9.55 0.58
CA ALA A 400 0.69 -8.12 0.67
C ALA A 400 -0.57 -7.26 0.85
N ASP A 401 -1.64 -7.59 0.12
CA ASP A 401 -2.93 -6.91 0.21
C ASP A 401 -3.60 -7.13 1.58
N GLU A 402 -3.68 -8.39 2.04
CA GLU A 402 -4.25 -8.76 3.34
C GLU A 402 -3.49 -8.14 4.51
N GLU A 403 -2.16 -8.12 4.42
CA GLU A 403 -1.29 -7.50 5.43
C GLU A 403 -1.16 -5.99 5.25
N GLN A 404 -1.71 -5.40 4.19
CA GLN A 404 -1.57 -3.96 3.89
C GLN A 404 -0.10 -3.49 3.85
N VAL A 405 0.77 -4.26 3.20
CA VAL A 405 2.17 -3.90 2.96
C VAL A 405 2.39 -3.56 1.48
N PRO A 406 3.31 -2.65 1.13
CA PRO A 406 3.63 -2.35 -0.26
C PRO A 406 4.10 -3.61 -1.02
N ALA A 407 3.66 -3.73 -2.28
CA ALA A 407 4.04 -4.83 -3.16
C ALA A 407 4.63 -4.31 -4.48
N ILE A 408 5.71 -4.95 -4.91
CA ILE A 408 6.34 -4.79 -6.22
C ILE A 408 5.99 -6.03 -7.05
N ASP A 409 5.19 -5.85 -8.09
CA ASP A 409 4.75 -6.95 -8.95
C ASP A 409 5.75 -7.24 -10.08
N LEU A 410 6.96 -7.63 -9.70
CA LEU A 410 8.03 -7.97 -10.62
C LEU A 410 7.66 -9.18 -11.51
N ASN A 411 6.82 -10.11 -11.04
CA ASN A 411 6.31 -11.21 -11.85
C ASN A 411 5.50 -10.69 -13.04
N THR A 412 4.49 -9.87 -12.81
CA THR A 412 3.67 -9.30 -13.89
C THR A 412 4.51 -8.47 -14.85
N GLN A 413 5.43 -7.65 -14.34
CA GLN A 413 6.32 -6.84 -15.19
C GLN A 413 7.27 -7.69 -16.04
N SER A 414 7.89 -8.70 -15.45
CA SER A 414 8.79 -9.61 -16.16
C SER A 414 8.06 -10.44 -17.21
N VAL A 415 6.88 -10.98 -16.90
CA VAL A 415 6.02 -11.68 -17.87
C VAL A 415 5.66 -10.76 -19.03
N ARG A 416 5.26 -9.51 -18.75
CA ARG A 416 4.92 -8.53 -19.80
C ARG A 416 6.10 -8.29 -20.74
N LEU A 417 7.30 -8.04 -20.21
CA LEU A 417 8.51 -7.87 -21.00
C LEU A 417 8.82 -9.11 -21.84
N LEU A 418 8.80 -10.29 -21.22
CA LEU A 418 9.19 -11.53 -21.87
C LEU A 418 8.18 -11.96 -22.95
N LYS A 419 6.89 -11.63 -22.80
CA LYS A 419 5.89 -11.88 -23.84
C LYS A 419 6.10 -11.06 -25.11
N THR A 420 6.91 -9.99 -25.08
CA THR A 420 7.29 -9.24 -26.29
C THR A 420 8.56 -9.78 -26.94
N MET A 421 9.10 -10.90 -26.46
CA MET A 421 10.39 -11.46 -26.87
C MET A 421 10.28 -12.92 -27.32
N THR A 422 11.15 -13.30 -28.24
CA THR A 422 11.46 -14.70 -28.54
C THR A 422 12.38 -15.30 -27.47
N GLN A 423 12.48 -16.64 -27.42
CA GLN A 423 13.42 -17.35 -26.53
C GLN A 423 14.86 -16.83 -26.65
N GLN A 424 15.34 -16.59 -27.87
CA GLN A 424 16.71 -16.11 -28.12
C GLN A 424 16.93 -14.69 -27.59
N GLN A 425 15.93 -13.82 -27.71
CA GLN A 425 16.01 -12.47 -27.13
C GLN A 425 15.98 -12.53 -25.61
N ALA A 426 15.11 -13.34 -25.01
CA ALA A 426 15.05 -13.51 -23.56
C ALA A 426 16.33 -14.13 -22.96
N ASP A 427 17.03 -14.99 -23.71
CA ASP A 427 18.31 -15.58 -23.31
C ASP A 427 19.41 -14.52 -23.13
N GLN A 428 19.26 -13.29 -23.64
CA GLN A 428 20.17 -12.17 -23.38
C GLN A 428 20.20 -11.76 -21.90
N PHE A 429 19.20 -12.14 -21.10
CA PHE A 429 19.17 -11.91 -19.65
C PHE A 429 19.65 -13.12 -18.83
N ALA A 430 19.86 -14.27 -19.47
CA ALA A 430 20.19 -15.51 -18.80
C ALA A 430 21.67 -15.59 -18.41
N ALA A 431 21.94 -16.12 -17.21
CA ALA A 431 23.29 -16.47 -16.81
C ALA A 431 23.83 -17.63 -17.66
N VAL A 432 25.14 -17.71 -17.79
CA VAL A 432 25.85 -18.81 -18.46
C VAL A 432 26.74 -19.49 -17.42
N GLY A 433 26.67 -20.82 -17.34
CA GLY A 433 27.56 -21.59 -16.47
C GLY A 433 27.34 -21.38 -14.97
N HIS A 434 26.12 -20.99 -14.56
CA HIS A 434 25.76 -20.96 -13.15
C HIS A 434 25.84 -22.39 -12.56
N PRO A 435 26.28 -22.60 -11.30
CA PRO A 435 26.42 -23.93 -10.71
C PRO A 435 25.14 -24.79 -10.72
N ASP A 436 23.97 -24.13 -10.76
CA ASP A 436 22.66 -24.80 -10.84
C ASP A 436 22.21 -25.10 -12.30
N ALA A 437 23.00 -24.72 -13.32
CA ALA A 437 22.71 -25.02 -14.71
C ALA A 437 22.99 -26.51 -15.02
N THR A 438 22.08 -27.17 -15.74
CA THR A 438 22.28 -28.55 -16.20
C THR A 438 23.55 -28.65 -17.04
N GLY A 439 24.58 -29.34 -16.53
CA GLY A 439 25.85 -29.55 -17.22
C GLY A 439 26.91 -28.44 -17.06
N GLY A 440 26.68 -27.44 -16.20
CA GLY A 440 27.71 -26.46 -15.78
C GLY A 440 28.21 -25.47 -16.84
N THR A 441 27.82 -25.62 -18.11
CA THR A 441 28.19 -24.71 -19.23
C THR A 441 26.98 -24.22 -20.02
N ALA A 442 25.77 -24.69 -19.70
CA ALA A 442 24.54 -24.31 -20.39
C ALA A 442 23.99 -22.95 -19.92
N LEU A 443 23.11 -22.38 -20.75
CA LEU A 443 22.28 -21.23 -20.37
C LEU A 443 21.38 -21.60 -19.19
N ASP A 444 21.38 -20.73 -18.18
CA ASP A 444 20.50 -20.82 -17.03
C ASP A 444 19.36 -19.81 -17.17
N ARG A 445 18.15 -20.33 -17.44
CA ARG A 445 16.93 -19.54 -17.63
C ARG A 445 16.18 -19.20 -16.33
N THR A 446 16.80 -19.46 -15.18
CA THR A 446 16.36 -18.99 -13.86
C THR A 446 17.26 -17.86 -13.34
N HIS A 447 18.58 -17.98 -13.45
CA HIS A 447 19.52 -16.98 -12.93
C HIS A 447 19.84 -15.89 -13.95
N LEU A 448 19.95 -14.64 -13.51
CA LEU A 448 20.23 -13.48 -14.35
C LEU A 448 21.73 -13.30 -14.57
N ASN A 449 22.12 -12.84 -15.75
CA ASN A 449 23.45 -12.25 -15.97
C ASN A 449 23.46 -10.77 -15.52
N ALA A 450 24.59 -10.07 -15.72
CA ALA A 450 24.72 -8.66 -15.35
C ALA A 450 23.67 -7.76 -16.01
N HIS A 451 23.41 -7.95 -17.32
CA HIS A 451 22.42 -7.18 -18.04
C HIS A 451 20.99 -7.45 -17.53
N GLY A 452 20.65 -8.71 -17.27
CA GLY A 452 19.40 -9.07 -16.61
C GLY A 452 19.26 -8.42 -15.23
N SER A 453 20.33 -8.44 -14.43
CA SER A 453 20.34 -7.81 -13.10
C SER A 453 20.01 -6.32 -13.18
N GLU A 454 20.59 -5.60 -14.13
CA GLU A 454 20.30 -4.17 -14.38
C GLU A 454 18.84 -3.94 -14.78
N VAL A 455 18.31 -4.70 -15.75
CA VAL A 455 16.94 -4.52 -16.26
C VAL A 455 15.89 -4.84 -15.20
N PHE A 456 15.97 -6.00 -14.55
CA PHE A 456 15.01 -6.39 -13.53
C PHE A 456 15.20 -5.59 -12.23
N GLY A 457 16.44 -5.24 -11.88
CA GLY A 457 16.73 -4.35 -10.76
C GLY A 457 16.15 -2.95 -10.95
N ARG A 458 16.15 -2.43 -12.19
CA ARG A 458 15.49 -1.17 -12.53
C ARG A 458 13.97 -1.23 -12.36
N MET A 459 13.33 -2.32 -12.77
CA MET A 459 11.88 -2.50 -12.54
C MET A 459 11.53 -2.43 -11.05
N VAL A 460 12.33 -3.08 -10.20
CA VAL A 460 12.14 -3.02 -8.75
C VAL A 460 12.35 -1.61 -8.20
N ALA A 461 13.41 -0.92 -8.61
CA ALA A 461 13.70 0.44 -8.15
C ALA A 461 12.60 1.45 -8.57
N ASP A 462 12.11 1.34 -9.80
CA ASP A 462 11.06 2.22 -10.33
C ASP A 462 9.74 2.01 -9.60
N ASP A 463 9.35 0.76 -9.30
CA ASP A 463 8.17 0.46 -8.48
C ASP A 463 8.35 0.94 -7.05
N LEU A 464 9.51 0.71 -6.43
CA LEU A 464 9.80 1.16 -5.06
C LEU A 464 9.63 2.68 -4.95
N ALA A 465 10.19 3.46 -5.88
CA ALA A 465 10.04 4.92 -5.91
C ALA A 465 8.59 5.41 -6.11
N ARG A 466 7.70 4.55 -6.66
CA ARG A 466 6.27 4.85 -6.82
C ARG A 466 5.48 4.52 -5.56
N ILE A 467 5.75 3.38 -4.91
CA ILE A 467 4.97 2.90 -3.76
C ILE A 467 5.53 3.33 -2.40
N CYS A 468 6.78 3.76 -2.36
CA CYS A 468 7.51 4.30 -1.20
C CYS A 468 8.13 5.65 -1.61
N PRO A 469 7.30 6.70 -1.80
CA PRO A 469 7.74 7.98 -2.36
C PRO A 469 8.83 8.68 -1.55
N GLU A 470 8.93 8.42 -0.25
CA GLU A 470 10.02 8.87 0.63
C GLU A 470 11.40 8.36 0.20
N LEU A 471 11.49 7.23 -0.52
CA LEU A 471 12.74 6.70 -1.06
C LEU A 471 13.09 7.26 -2.45
N ARG A 472 12.18 7.99 -3.09
CA ARG A 472 12.38 8.53 -4.45
C ARG A 472 13.59 9.45 -4.59
N PRO A 473 13.94 10.33 -3.62
CA PRO A 473 15.17 11.13 -3.71
C PRO A 473 16.42 10.27 -3.93
N ASP A 474 16.41 9.07 -3.36
CA ASP A 474 17.53 8.14 -3.27
C ASP A 474 17.57 7.06 -4.35
N VAL A 475 16.65 7.11 -5.32
CA VAL A 475 16.70 6.31 -6.53
C VAL A 475 17.29 7.14 -7.68
N LYS A 476 18.33 6.62 -8.33
CA LYS A 476 19.03 7.28 -9.45
C LYS A 476 18.21 7.23 -10.73
N GLY A 477 18.04 8.41 -11.33
CA GLY A 477 17.31 8.61 -12.59
C GLY A 477 15.79 8.59 -12.42
N GLU A 478 15.09 8.98 -13.48
CA GLU A 478 13.62 9.07 -13.50
C GLU A 478 12.96 7.70 -13.67
N PRO A 479 12.01 7.31 -12.81
CA PRO A 479 11.30 6.05 -12.99
C PRO A 479 10.75 5.92 -14.41
N SER A 480 10.99 4.76 -15.04
CA SER A 480 10.43 4.50 -16.37
C SER A 480 8.91 4.68 -16.29
N PRO A 481 8.29 5.36 -17.28
CA PRO A 481 6.85 5.53 -17.28
C PRO A 481 6.20 4.15 -17.20
N VAL A 482 5.23 4.01 -16.30
CA VAL A 482 4.33 2.86 -16.35
C VAL A 482 3.65 2.95 -17.71
N ASN A 483 3.90 1.99 -18.61
CA ASN A 483 3.18 1.97 -19.89
C ASN A 483 1.68 1.99 -19.59
N ALA A 484 1.05 3.15 -19.79
CA ALA A 484 -0.33 3.44 -19.42
C ALA A 484 -1.36 2.67 -20.27
N SER A 485 -0.91 1.80 -21.18
CA SER A 485 -1.76 1.09 -22.13
C SER A 485 -2.24 -0.29 -21.68
N GLN A 486 -1.89 -0.80 -20.50
CA GLN A 486 -2.12 -2.23 -20.20
C GLN A 486 -2.54 -2.54 -18.75
N THR A 487 -3.34 -1.69 -18.12
CA THR A 487 -4.24 -2.09 -17.03
C THR A 487 -5.64 -2.31 -17.60
N LYS A 488 -5.84 -3.44 -18.29
CA LYS A 488 -7.15 -4.08 -18.28
C LYS A 488 -7.07 -5.22 -17.24
N PRO A 489 -8.11 -5.40 -16.41
CA PRO A 489 -8.14 -6.46 -15.41
C PRO A 489 -7.93 -7.85 -16.03
#